data_AF-G0QQF2-F1
#
_entry.id   AF-G0QQF2-F1
#
_cell.length_a   1.000
_cell.length_b   1.000
_cell.length_c   1.000
_cell.angle_alpha   90.00
_cell.angle_beta   90.00
_cell.angle_gamma   90.00
#
_symmetry.space_group_name_H-M   'P 1'
#
loop_
_entity.id
_entity.type
_entity.pdbx_description
1 polymer ?
#
loop_
_entity_poly.entity_id
_entity_poly.type
_entity_poly.pdbx_seq_one_letter_code
_entity_poly.pdbx_strand_id
1 'polypeptide(L)'
;MMNKYKSFLTKSFQYENIMKQLEKTVCLFAIALSFAPNKDSEAILWLFKDIQLRSSKQNQNTKEKLTEKYEKLKKFDTQTFFDFFSNGCPKIITPIKDINDFVQMQNKYVADLVNITRDSLFKGFQQSQIINNITEVLKLYTRINVKKAANLLKITSEELIGYIKTYQKMN
;
A
#
# COMPACT_ATOMS: atom_id res chain seq x y z
N MET A 1 10.36 28.63 31.45
CA MET A 1 8.94 28.22 31.53
C MET A 1 8.33 27.72 30.21
N MET A 2 8.93 27.95 29.03
CA MET A 2 8.39 27.53 27.72
C MET A 2 8.27 26.01 27.49
N ASN A 3 9.12 25.20 28.14
CA ASN A 3 9.20 23.74 27.89
C ASN A 3 8.07 22.91 28.53
N LYS A 4 7.35 23.44 29.53
CA LYS A 4 6.22 22.71 30.16
C LYS A 4 4.97 22.70 29.28
N TYR A 5 4.69 23.80 28.57
CA TYR A 5 3.57 23.88 27.62
C TYR A 5 3.78 22.99 26.38
N LYS A 6 5.02 22.91 25.88
CA LYS A 6 5.37 21.99 24.78
C LYS A 6 5.12 20.52 25.17
N SER A 7 5.43 20.15 26.42
CA SER A 7 5.17 18.82 26.98
C SER A 7 3.67 18.52 27.17
N PHE A 8 2.86 19.50 27.52
CA PHE A 8 1.40 19.34 27.66
C PHE A 8 0.71 19.12 26.30
N LEU A 9 1.14 19.83 25.25
CA LEU A 9 0.63 19.65 23.89
C LEU A 9 1.09 18.31 23.26
N THR A 10 2.33 17.87 23.54
CA THR A 10 2.88 16.59 23.05
C THR A 10 2.49 15.36 23.86
N LYS A 11 1.91 15.49 25.06
CA LYS A 11 1.38 14.39 25.89
C LYS A 11 -0.12 14.48 26.10
N SER A 12 -0.84 15.10 25.16
CA SER A 12 -2.30 15.05 25.17
C SER A 12 -2.78 13.72 24.58
N PHE A 13 -3.88 13.18 25.10
CA PHE A 13 -4.54 11.99 24.53
C PHE A 13 -4.86 12.15 23.04
N GLN A 14 -5.14 13.39 22.61
CA GLN A 14 -5.35 13.74 21.21
C GLN A 14 -4.09 13.52 20.37
N TYR A 15 -2.91 13.92 20.87
CA TYR A 15 -1.64 13.73 20.15
C TYR A 15 -1.34 12.24 19.91
N GLU A 16 -1.57 11.37 20.89
CA GLU A 16 -1.38 9.93 20.73
C GLU A 16 -2.34 9.32 19.70
N ASN A 17 -3.61 9.76 19.69
CA ASN A 17 -4.59 9.29 18.71
C ASN A 17 -4.25 9.76 17.29
N ILE A 18 -3.80 11.01 17.14
CA ILE A 18 -3.33 11.56 15.85
C ILE A 18 -2.11 10.76 15.37
N MET A 19 -1.15 10.46 16.25
CA MET A 19 0.03 9.68 15.88
C MET A 19 -0.33 8.26 15.45
N LYS A 20 -1.28 7.59 16.13
CA LYS A 20 -1.80 6.29 15.70
C LYS A 20 -2.49 6.37 14.33
N GLN A 21 -3.30 7.40 14.08
CA GLN A 21 -3.94 7.60 12.77
C GLN A 21 -2.92 7.88 11.67
N LEU A 22 -1.87 8.63 12.00
CA LEU A 22 -0.78 8.93 11.08
C LEU A 22 0.01 7.67 10.72
N GLU A 23 0.30 6.80 11.69
CA GLU A 23 0.89 5.47 11.46
C GLU A 23 0.03 4.63 10.50
N LYS A 24 -1.29 4.58 10.72
CA LYS A 24 -2.22 3.89 9.81
C LYS A 24 -2.22 4.48 8.39
N THR A 25 -2.22 5.80 8.30
CA THR A 25 -2.21 6.52 7.01
C THR A 25 -0.93 6.23 6.24
N VAL A 26 0.20 6.17 6.93
CA VAL A 26 1.50 5.86 6.35
C VAL A 26 1.58 4.40 5.88
N CYS A 27 0.94 3.48 6.59
CA CYS A 27 0.77 2.10 6.12
C CYS A 27 0.02 2.02 4.78
N LEU A 28 -1.09 2.75 4.64
CA LEU A 28 -1.83 2.80 3.37
C LEU A 28 -1.07 3.54 2.27
N PHE A 29 -0.35 4.59 2.62
CA PHE A 29 0.50 5.31 1.68
C PHE A 29 1.62 4.44 1.13
N ALA A 30 2.23 3.58 1.98
CA ALA A 30 3.20 2.59 1.54
C ALA A 30 2.63 1.66 0.46
N ILE A 31 1.39 1.20 0.63
CA ILE A 31 0.68 0.40 -0.38
C ILE A 31 0.42 1.25 -1.63
N ALA A 32 -0.03 2.50 -1.48
CA ALA A 32 -0.29 3.38 -2.62
C ALA A 32 0.96 3.58 -3.50
N LEU A 33 2.14 3.69 -2.89
CA LEU A 33 3.41 3.85 -3.58
C LEU A 33 3.82 2.60 -4.38
N SER A 34 3.43 1.41 -3.93
CA SER A 34 3.71 0.17 -4.69
C SER A 34 3.00 0.10 -6.05
N PHE A 35 1.97 0.92 -6.27
CA PHE A 35 1.33 1.08 -7.58
C PHE A 35 2.04 2.11 -8.48
N ALA A 36 2.98 2.89 -7.94
CA ALA A 36 3.67 3.97 -8.63
C ALA A 36 5.21 3.77 -8.59
N PRO A 37 5.78 2.97 -9.51
CA PRO A 37 7.17 2.51 -9.44
C PRO A 37 8.26 3.58 -9.57
N ASN A 38 7.93 4.80 -10.01
CA ASN A 38 8.90 5.83 -10.35
C ASN A 38 9.05 6.94 -9.30
N LYS A 39 8.53 6.76 -8.08
CA LYS A 39 8.60 7.78 -7.01
C LYS A 39 9.28 7.25 -5.76
N ASP A 40 10.49 6.73 -5.91
CA ASP A 40 11.40 6.62 -4.77
C ASP A 40 11.80 8.03 -4.32
N SER A 41 11.00 8.60 -3.42
CA SER A 41 11.37 9.83 -2.75
C SER A 41 12.04 9.47 -1.43
N GLU A 42 13.28 9.92 -1.23
CA GLU A 42 13.99 9.88 0.06
C GLU A 42 13.13 10.45 1.20
N ALA A 43 12.22 11.37 0.88
CA ALA A 43 11.25 11.94 1.82
C ALA A 43 10.32 10.88 2.44
N ILE A 44 9.98 9.82 1.71
CA ILE A 44 9.14 8.71 2.19
C ILE A 44 9.89 7.88 3.21
N LEU A 45 11.17 7.58 2.93
CA LEU A 45 12.03 6.84 3.84
C LEU A 45 12.27 7.63 5.14
N TRP A 46 12.42 8.96 5.01
CA TRP A 46 12.51 9.87 6.14
C TRP A 46 11.21 9.91 6.96
N LEU A 47 10.05 9.91 6.30
CA LEU A 47 8.74 9.86 6.95
C LEU A 47 8.56 8.58 7.77
N PHE A 48 8.89 7.41 7.21
CA PHE A 48 8.84 6.14 7.95
C PHE A 48 9.76 6.15 9.17
N LYS A 49 10.96 6.72 9.03
CA LYS A 49 11.94 6.83 10.12
C LYS A 49 11.47 7.78 11.22
N ASP A 50 10.94 8.96 10.87
CA ASP A 50 10.45 9.95 11.84
C ASP A 50 9.27 9.41 12.65
N ILE A 51 8.31 8.74 11.99
CA ILE A 51 7.16 8.12 12.66
C ILE A 51 7.62 7.04 13.63
N GLN A 52 8.55 6.19 13.19
CA GLN A 52 9.08 5.12 14.02
C GLN A 52 9.84 5.67 15.24
N LEU A 53 10.61 6.76 15.09
CA LEU A 53 11.30 7.43 16.19
C LEU A 53 10.32 8.07 17.19
N ARG A 54 9.17 8.57 16.72
CA ARG A 54 8.14 9.20 17.56
C ARG A 54 7.23 8.20 18.28
N SER A 55 6.93 7.06 17.67
CA SER A 55 6.14 5.98 18.28
C SER A 55 6.94 5.13 19.27
N SER A 56 8.27 5.09 19.12
CA SER A 56 9.17 4.28 19.95
C SER A 56 9.65 5.00 21.21
N LYS A 57 8.73 5.26 22.15
CA LYS A 57 9.09 5.39 23.58
C LYS A 57 8.83 4.13 24.40
N GLN A 58 8.23 3.07 23.86
CA GLN A 58 7.90 1.88 24.66
C GLN A 58 8.27 0.49 24.11
N ASN A 59 8.56 0.27 22.82
CA ASN A 59 8.71 -1.12 22.31
C ASN A 59 9.78 -1.27 21.20
N GLN A 60 11.06 -1.02 21.50
CA GLN A 60 12.14 -1.12 20.51
C GLN A 60 12.68 -2.55 20.28
N ASN A 61 12.30 -3.55 21.08
CA ASN A 61 13.01 -4.83 21.09
C ASN A 61 12.28 -6.01 20.41
N THR A 62 11.13 -5.81 19.74
CA THR A 62 10.37 -6.97 19.20
C THR A 62 9.49 -6.71 17.98
N LYS A 63 9.39 -5.48 17.48
CA LYS A 63 8.61 -5.18 16.26
C LYS A 63 9.55 -4.85 15.11
N GLU A 64 9.40 -5.59 13.99
CA GLU A 64 10.07 -5.26 12.72
C GLU A 64 9.89 -3.79 12.37
N LYS A 65 10.95 -3.16 11.88
CA LYS A 65 10.93 -1.72 11.58
C LYS A 65 10.00 -1.47 10.39
N LEU A 66 9.30 -0.33 10.40
CA LEU A 66 8.39 0.03 9.31
C LEU A 66 9.13 0.14 7.97
N THR A 67 10.40 0.53 8.02
CA THR A 67 11.32 0.54 6.89
C THR A 67 11.61 -0.86 6.34
N GLU A 68 11.82 -1.86 7.21
CA GLU A 68 12.07 -3.25 6.79
C GLU A 68 10.82 -3.85 6.15
N LYS A 69 9.64 -3.57 6.72
CA LYS A 69 8.36 -3.94 6.11
C LYS A 69 8.16 -3.25 4.76
N TYR A 70 8.51 -1.97 4.63
CA TYR A 70 8.41 -1.28 3.35
C TYR A 70 9.33 -1.89 2.27
N GLU A 71 10.54 -2.31 2.63
CA GLU A 71 11.44 -3.01 1.70
C GLU A 71 10.88 -4.36 1.24
N LYS A 72 10.22 -5.12 2.12
CA LYS A 72 9.51 -6.35 1.73
C LYS A 72 8.33 -6.04 0.81
N LEU A 73 7.59 -4.96 1.08
CA LEU A 73 6.48 -4.50 0.26
C LEU A 73 6.94 -4.10 -1.15
N LYS A 74 8.09 -3.43 -1.28
CA LYS A 74 8.73 -3.12 -2.57
C LYS A 74 9.05 -4.36 -3.40
N LYS A 75 9.40 -5.46 -2.73
CA LYS A 75 9.65 -6.77 -3.36
C LYS A 75 8.36 -7.55 -3.65
N PHE A 76 7.21 -6.91 -3.53
CA PHE A 76 5.89 -7.51 -3.74
C PHE A 76 5.59 -8.68 -2.79
N ASP A 77 6.08 -8.62 -1.55
CA ASP A 77 5.70 -9.62 -0.54
C ASP A 77 4.22 -9.50 -0.15
N THR A 78 3.48 -10.56 -0.44
CA THR A 78 2.03 -10.65 -0.21
C THR A 78 1.67 -10.62 1.27
N GLN A 79 2.47 -11.24 2.14
CA GLN A 79 2.18 -11.27 3.57
C GLN A 79 2.28 -9.87 4.17
N THR A 80 3.35 -9.16 3.80
CA THR A 80 3.57 -7.78 4.22
C THR A 80 2.45 -6.85 3.71
N PHE A 81 1.95 -7.05 2.49
CA PHE A 81 0.77 -6.32 1.99
C PHE A 81 -0.46 -6.50 2.88
N PHE A 82 -0.78 -7.73 3.27
CA PHE A 82 -1.94 -8.00 4.14
C PHE A 82 -1.77 -7.39 5.53
N ASP A 83 -0.56 -7.43 6.08
CA ASP A 83 -0.24 -6.78 7.35
C ASP A 83 -0.42 -5.26 7.27
N PHE A 84 0.09 -4.61 6.22
CA PHE A 84 -0.08 -3.17 6.02
C PHE A 84 -1.55 -2.78 5.84
N PHE A 85 -2.31 -3.58 5.09
CA PHE A 85 -3.74 -3.35 4.88
C PHE A 85 -4.51 -3.51 6.19
N SER A 86 -4.31 -4.59 6.94
CA SER A 86 -4.99 -4.85 8.21
C SER A 86 -4.71 -3.75 9.25
N ASN A 87 -3.46 -3.28 9.32
CA ASN A 87 -3.08 -2.21 10.24
C ASN A 87 -3.60 -0.83 9.80
N GLY A 88 -3.55 -0.54 8.50
CA GLY A 88 -3.85 0.78 7.95
C GLY A 88 -5.32 1.03 7.61
N CYS A 89 -6.10 -0.01 7.34
CA CYS A 89 -7.46 0.13 6.81
C CYS A 89 -8.38 0.89 7.79
N PRO A 90 -8.96 2.04 7.39
CA PRO A 90 -10.01 2.68 8.15
C PRO A 90 -11.29 1.83 8.11
N LYS A 91 -12.25 2.16 8.99
CA LYS A 91 -13.58 1.55 8.91
C LYS A 91 -14.20 1.91 7.55
N ILE A 92 -14.39 0.89 6.70
CA ILE A 92 -15.01 1.06 5.39
C ILE A 92 -16.51 1.23 5.61
N ILE A 93 -17.05 2.31 5.05
CA ILE A 93 -18.48 2.61 5.06
C ILE A 93 -18.99 2.59 3.62
N THR A 94 -20.18 2.04 3.42
CA THR A 94 -20.91 2.20 2.15
C THR A 94 -21.98 3.26 2.37
N PRO A 95 -21.95 4.39 1.65
CA PRO A 95 -23.00 5.40 1.78
C PRO A 95 -24.32 4.81 1.25
N ILE A 96 -25.39 4.96 2.01
CA ILE A 96 -26.75 4.61 1.58
C ILE A 96 -27.28 5.80 0.80
N LYS A 97 -27.59 5.59 -0.49
CA LYS A 97 -28.15 6.65 -1.33
C LYS A 97 -29.67 6.59 -1.37
N ASP A 98 -30.21 5.38 -1.50
CA ASP A 98 -31.64 5.13 -1.63
C ASP A 98 -32.15 4.04 -0.66
N ILE A 99 -33.47 3.93 -0.53
CA ILE A 99 -34.14 2.90 0.30
C ILE A 99 -33.76 1.48 -0.15
N ASN A 100 -33.54 1.26 -1.45
CA ASN A 100 -33.10 -0.04 -1.96
C ASN A 100 -31.69 -0.41 -1.47
N ASP A 101 -30.77 0.56 -1.35
CA ASP A 101 -29.44 0.34 -0.81
C ASP A 101 -29.50 -0.04 0.68
N PHE A 102 -30.44 0.55 1.43
CA PHE A 102 -30.67 0.25 2.84
C PHE A 102 -31.10 -1.22 3.05
N VAL A 103 -32.04 -1.70 2.24
CA VAL A 103 -32.51 -3.10 2.28
C VAL A 103 -31.39 -4.07 1.90
N GLN A 104 -30.58 -3.74 0.90
CA GLN A 104 -29.43 -4.56 0.51
C GLN A 104 -28.31 -4.57 1.56
N MET A 105 -28.15 -3.47 2.31
CA MET A 105 -27.16 -3.37 3.37
C MET A 105 -27.46 -4.28 4.55
N GLN A 106 -28.74 -4.47 4.90
CA GLN A 106 -29.13 -5.37 6.00
C GLN A 106 -28.63 -6.81 5.79
N ASN A 107 -28.42 -7.21 4.54
CA ASN A 107 -27.96 -8.55 4.17
C ASN A 107 -26.43 -8.66 4.01
N LYS A 108 -25.66 -7.58 4.13
CA LYS A 108 -24.19 -7.58 3.93
C LYS A 108 -23.46 -7.44 5.26
N TYR A 109 -22.51 -8.34 5.52
CA TYR A 109 -21.65 -8.23 6.69
C TYR A 109 -20.58 -7.17 6.45
N VAL A 110 -20.31 -6.31 7.45
CA VAL A 110 -19.26 -5.27 7.34
C VAL A 110 -17.87 -5.87 7.04
N ALA A 111 -17.63 -7.11 7.50
CA ALA A 111 -16.42 -7.86 7.20
C ALA A 111 -16.25 -8.13 5.69
N ASP A 112 -17.35 -8.31 4.96
CA ASP A 112 -17.30 -8.60 3.52
C ASP A 112 -16.78 -7.39 2.74
N LEU A 113 -17.12 -6.18 3.15
CA LEU A 113 -16.65 -4.94 2.51
C LEU A 113 -15.13 -4.78 2.64
N VAL A 114 -14.58 -5.12 3.81
CA VAL A 114 -13.13 -5.09 4.06
C VAL A 114 -12.44 -6.12 3.17
N ASN A 115 -12.96 -7.34 3.11
CA ASN A 115 -12.40 -8.41 2.27
C ASN A 115 -12.46 -8.07 0.77
N ILE A 116 -13.58 -7.57 0.28
CA ILE A 116 -13.75 -7.17 -1.12
C ILE A 116 -12.74 -6.07 -1.48
N THR A 117 -12.59 -5.07 -0.61
CA THR A 117 -11.66 -3.95 -0.85
C THR A 117 -10.21 -4.43 -0.83
N ARG A 118 -9.86 -5.28 0.12
CA ARG A 118 -8.55 -5.91 0.23
C ARG A 118 -8.22 -6.70 -1.04
N ASP A 119 -9.14 -7.53 -1.50
CA ASP A 119 -8.93 -8.40 -2.66
C ASP A 119 -8.84 -7.58 -3.95
N SER A 120 -9.62 -6.51 -4.08
CA SER A 120 -9.52 -5.58 -5.20
C SER A 120 -8.16 -4.88 -5.24
N LEU A 121 -7.68 -4.39 -4.09
CA LEU A 121 -6.35 -3.77 -3.99
C LEU A 121 -5.23 -4.78 -4.25
N PHE A 122 -5.37 -6.01 -3.74
CA PHE A 122 -4.39 -7.07 -3.94
C PHE A 122 -4.25 -7.45 -5.42
N LYS A 123 -5.37 -7.52 -6.16
CA LYS A 123 -5.33 -7.71 -7.63
C LYS A 123 -4.55 -6.58 -8.32
N GLY A 124 -4.79 -5.33 -7.94
CA GLY A 124 -4.00 -4.21 -8.46
C GLY A 124 -2.52 -4.32 -8.11
N PHE A 125 -2.19 -4.82 -6.91
CA PHE A 125 -0.82 -4.95 -6.43
C PHE A 125 -0.06 -5.99 -7.26
N GLN A 126 -0.68 -7.12 -7.55
CA GLN A 126 -0.15 -8.14 -8.47
C GLN A 126 0.01 -7.61 -9.89
N GLN A 127 -0.93 -6.80 -10.38
CA GLN A 127 -0.81 -6.16 -11.69
C GLN A 127 0.40 -5.22 -11.74
N SER A 128 0.60 -4.41 -10.69
CA SER A 128 1.78 -3.54 -10.57
C SER A 128 3.09 -4.34 -10.58
N GLN A 129 3.14 -5.49 -9.92
CA GLN A 129 4.28 -6.41 -9.95
C GLN A 129 4.63 -6.84 -11.38
N ILE A 130 3.63 -7.26 -12.15
CA ILE A 130 3.82 -7.72 -13.53
C ILE A 130 4.31 -6.55 -14.40
N ILE A 131 3.73 -5.36 -14.24
CA ILE A 131 4.13 -4.16 -14.98
C ILE A 131 5.58 -3.77 -14.67
N ASN A 132 6.01 -3.86 -13.41
CA ASN A 132 7.40 -3.61 -13.03
C ASN A 132 8.36 -4.62 -13.68
N ASN A 133 8.02 -5.90 -13.65
CA ASN A 133 8.83 -6.93 -14.31
C ASN A 133 8.91 -6.69 -15.83
N ILE A 134 7.82 -6.28 -16.48
CA ILE A 134 7.82 -5.89 -17.90
C ILE A 134 8.76 -4.70 -18.12
N THR A 135 8.70 -3.69 -17.25
CA THR A 135 9.56 -2.49 -17.33
C THR A 135 11.03 -2.86 -17.26
N GLU A 136 11.41 -3.78 -16.36
CA GLU A 136 12.78 -4.27 -16.23
C GLU A 136 13.24 -5.01 -17.49
N VAL A 137 12.41 -5.90 -18.04
CA VAL A 137 12.70 -6.61 -19.30
C VAL A 137 12.87 -5.61 -20.46
N LEU A 138 11.97 -4.63 -20.58
CA LEU A 138 12.03 -3.63 -21.65
C LEU A 138 13.25 -2.70 -21.52
N LYS A 139 13.74 -2.43 -20.30
CA LYS A 139 14.98 -1.67 -20.08
C LYS A 139 16.22 -2.44 -20.56
N LEU A 140 16.22 -3.77 -20.44
CA LEU A 140 17.36 -4.62 -20.83
C LEU A 140 17.41 -4.93 -22.32
N TYR A 141 16.24 -5.00 -22.98
CA TYR A 141 16.15 -5.36 -24.40
C TYR A 141 15.54 -4.24 -25.22
N THR A 142 16.36 -3.59 -26.06
CA THR A 142 15.90 -2.58 -27.02
C THR A 142 14.98 -3.15 -28.10
N ARG A 143 15.13 -4.43 -28.44
CA ARG A 143 14.23 -5.18 -29.33
C ARG A 143 14.07 -6.61 -28.80
N ILE A 144 12.83 -7.04 -28.58
CA ILE A 144 12.51 -8.41 -28.12
C ILE A 144 11.26 -8.94 -28.84
N ASN A 145 11.24 -10.23 -29.16
CA ASN A 145 10.04 -10.89 -29.69
C ASN A 145 9.04 -11.13 -28.55
N VAL A 146 7.77 -10.83 -28.80
CA VAL A 146 6.65 -11.01 -27.85
C VAL A 146 6.64 -12.41 -27.23
N LYS A 147 6.86 -13.48 -28.04
CA LYS A 147 6.89 -14.86 -27.52
C LYS A 147 8.04 -15.09 -26.54
N LYS A 148 9.22 -14.52 -26.82
CA LYS A 148 10.38 -14.62 -25.94
C LYS A 148 10.18 -13.82 -24.65
N ALA A 149 9.62 -12.61 -24.75
CA ALA A 149 9.29 -11.79 -23.59
C ALA A 149 8.23 -12.46 -22.69
N ALA A 150 7.19 -13.05 -23.29
CA ALA A 150 6.16 -13.80 -22.57
C ALA A 150 6.75 -15.00 -21.81
N ASN A 151 7.66 -15.75 -22.44
CA ASN A 151 8.35 -16.86 -21.79
C ASN A 151 9.26 -16.41 -20.63
N LEU A 152 9.96 -15.27 -20.75
CA LEU A 152 10.78 -14.71 -19.66
C LEU A 152 9.92 -14.31 -18.46
N LEU A 153 8.74 -13.75 -18.72
CA LEU A 153 7.80 -13.29 -17.70
C LEU A 153 6.85 -14.39 -17.19
N LYS A 154 6.92 -15.60 -17.77
CA LYS A 154 6.02 -16.74 -17.48
C LYS A 154 4.53 -16.40 -17.61
N ILE A 155 4.18 -15.53 -18.55
CA ILE A 155 2.80 -15.12 -18.86
C ILE A 155 2.45 -15.50 -20.29
N THR A 156 1.16 -15.51 -20.64
CA THR A 156 0.76 -15.76 -22.02
C THR A 156 1.07 -14.56 -22.92
N SER A 157 1.21 -14.80 -24.23
CA SER A 157 1.48 -13.73 -25.19
C SER A 157 0.32 -12.73 -25.29
N GLU A 158 -0.93 -13.18 -25.09
CA GLU A 158 -2.13 -12.34 -25.12
C GLU A 158 -2.20 -11.41 -23.91
N GLU A 159 -1.94 -11.94 -22.71
CA GLU A 159 -1.86 -11.16 -21.47
C GLU A 159 -0.75 -10.11 -21.55
N LEU A 160 0.42 -10.47 -22.08
CA LEU A 160 1.53 -9.54 -22.25
C LEU A 160 1.14 -8.34 -23.12
N ILE A 161 0.40 -8.55 -24.21
CA ILE A 161 -0.11 -7.46 -25.07
C ILE A 161 -1.08 -6.57 -24.28
N GLY A 162 -1.95 -7.15 -23.46
CA GLY A 162 -2.85 -6.41 -22.58
C GLY A 162 -2.12 -5.53 -21.56
N TYR A 163 -1.08 -6.08 -20.91
CA TYR A 163 -0.25 -5.34 -19.97
C TYR A 163 0.58 -4.25 -20.66
N ILE A 164 1.13 -4.49 -21.85
CA ILE A 164 1.85 -3.47 -22.63
C ILE A 164 0.94 -2.30 -22.99
N LYS A 165 -0.30 -2.56 -23.42
CA LYS A 165 -1.30 -1.49 -23.68
C LYS A 165 -1.61 -0.68 -22.41
N THR A 166 -1.64 -1.35 -21.25
CA THR A 166 -1.87 -0.68 -19.96
C THR A 166 -0.66 0.18 -19.58
N TYR A 167 0.56 -0.34 -19.78
CA TYR A 167 1.81 0.37 -19.57
C TYR A 167 1.93 1.63 -20.45
N GLN A 168 1.50 1.54 -21.72
CA GLN A 168 1.42 2.69 -22.64
C GLN A 168 0.42 3.77 -22.22
N LYS A 169 -0.59 3.44 -21.41
CA LYS A 169 -1.53 4.44 -20.89
C LYS A 169 -1.03 5.12 -19.62
N MET A 170 -0.09 4.48 -18.90
CA MET A 170 0.43 4.96 -17.62
C MET A 170 1.67 5.87 -17.76
N ASN A 171 2.40 5.76 -18.87
CA ASN A 171 3.52 6.63 -19.25
C ASN A 171 3.14 7.51 -20.43
#